data_AF-M0AXX4-F1
#
_entry.id   AF-M0AXX4-F1
#
_cell.length_a   1.000
_cell.length_b   1.000
_cell.length_c   1.000
_cell.angle_alpha   90.00
_cell.angle_beta   90.00
_cell.angle_gamma   90.00
#
_symmetry.space_group_name_H-M   'P 1'
#
loop_
_entity.id
_entity.type
_entity.pdbx_description
1 polymer ?
#
loop_
_entity_poly.entity_id
_entity_poly.type
_entity_poly.pdbx_seq_one_letter_code
_entity_poly.pdbx_strand_id
1 'polypeptide(L)'
;MSTDDAELGTLMPDVRQYSYKTESEKGATKAADRVEGEAGAWPEEMPDVRVYADSSLTLPGMAEKPPGCGEWMPMEFCDSCADVKMGSTSCQTRGCPDCWYPWALNRTTGIVERLAAARDAADSGIEKRAVHCVASAPPGSITSLVDIKQGWRDAYDLAAEKGVRGGCVVFHGYRVKDEPKQTFRELKEADLVEGGIWQWIREHERDWRSLTYWSPHWHILGLATDVGPNDPDADDGWVFKRLSTLTPFKLTDKDSYEAMARVSTYLLSHLTFNPEGGSHAIRWFGELANNQFSPDELSNGRWQAIQRITREVVGGPTDPDDLVVDEDGHLVEPDDERSCDCEDCNGDLSPIWDAGGALCDPGWCDRIGREAEKRLDVAFRWAIGEIRGPPGMSHASSEDEAAELYDWLLDNHG
;
A
#
# COMPACT_ATOMS: atom_id res chain seq x y z
N MET A 1 6.21 42.72 -62.18
CA MET A 1 6.62 41.49 -62.89
C MET A 1 6.96 40.50 -61.79
N SER A 2 6.02 39.59 -61.45
CA SER A 2 6.02 38.19 -61.90
C SER A 2 7.19 37.43 -61.25
N THR A 3 7.08 36.33 -60.53
CA THR A 3 6.03 35.31 -60.24
C THR A 3 6.57 34.54 -59.02
N ASP A 4 5.74 34.27 -58.02
CA ASP A 4 5.15 32.95 -57.70
C ASP A 4 6.12 31.84 -57.22
N ASP A 5 5.70 31.28 -56.07
CA ASP A 5 5.57 29.87 -55.71
C ASP A 5 6.64 29.05 -54.95
N ALA A 6 6.09 28.45 -53.88
CA ALA A 6 6.23 27.09 -53.35
C ALA A 6 7.55 26.72 -52.66
N GLU A 7 7.54 26.60 -51.32
CA GLU A 7 7.16 25.40 -50.54
C GLU A 7 8.13 24.23 -50.67
N LEU A 8 8.81 23.89 -49.56
CA LEU A 8 8.72 22.59 -48.86
C LEU A 8 9.93 22.40 -47.91
N GLY A 9 9.66 21.87 -46.71
CA GLY A 9 10.62 20.98 -46.05
C GLY A 9 11.08 21.32 -44.63
N THR A 10 10.16 21.65 -43.73
CA THR A 10 9.90 20.86 -42.50
C THR A 10 11.08 20.39 -41.61
N LEU A 11 11.13 21.04 -40.43
CA LEU A 11 11.31 20.50 -39.06
C LEU A 11 12.65 19.84 -38.65
N MET A 12 13.45 20.61 -37.90
CA MET A 12 13.72 20.43 -36.45
C MET A 12 14.68 21.55 -36.03
N PRO A 13 14.46 22.26 -34.91
CA PRO A 13 15.34 21.97 -33.77
C PRO A 13 14.73 22.19 -32.37
N ASP A 14 15.26 21.39 -31.44
CA ASP A 14 15.82 21.75 -30.13
C ASP A 14 15.49 23.16 -29.59
N VAL A 15 14.86 23.21 -28.41
CA VAL A 15 14.78 24.43 -27.59
C VAL A 15 15.10 24.08 -26.14
N ARG A 16 16.40 24.00 -25.85
CA ARG A 16 16.92 24.41 -24.54
C ARG A 16 16.93 25.94 -24.44
N GLN A 17 16.54 26.41 -23.26
CA GLN A 17 16.85 27.70 -22.64
C GLN A 17 16.30 28.96 -23.31
N TYR A 18 15.38 29.64 -22.63
CA TYR A 18 15.50 31.09 -22.38
C TYR A 18 14.80 31.47 -21.06
N SER A 19 15.63 31.86 -20.10
CA SER A 19 15.27 32.75 -19.00
C SER A 19 14.91 34.14 -19.56
N TYR A 20 13.94 34.85 -18.98
CA TYR A 20 14.07 36.28 -18.67
C TYR A 20 12.95 36.78 -17.75
N LYS A 21 13.41 37.27 -16.58
CA LYS A 21 13.01 38.41 -15.75
C LYS A 21 11.54 38.90 -15.65
N THR A 22 11.30 39.26 -14.39
CA THR A 22 10.21 39.90 -13.67
C THR A 22 9.89 41.35 -14.04
N GLU A 23 8.75 41.79 -13.46
CA GLU A 23 8.16 43.14 -13.32
C GLU A 23 7.18 43.51 -14.46
N SER A 24 5.94 43.97 -14.25
CA SER A 24 5.28 44.57 -13.09
C SER A 24 3.75 44.58 -13.27
N GLU A 25 3.04 44.37 -12.15
CA GLU A 25 1.83 45.09 -11.70
C GLU A 25 0.49 45.11 -12.49
N LYS A 26 -0.57 44.95 -11.66
CA LYS A 26 -1.97 45.41 -11.77
C LYS A 26 -2.97 44.48 -12.47
N GLY A 27 -3.57 43.63 -11.65
CA GLY A 27 -4.88 43.04 -11.89
C GLY A 27 -5.43 42.47 -10.59
N ALA A 28 -6.01 43.33 -9.76
CA ALA A 28 -6.78 42.89 -8.60
C ALA A 28 -7.99 42.07 -9.08
N THR A 29 -7.92 40.75 -8.94
CA THR A 29 -9.10 39.87 -8.98
C THR A 29 -9.48 39.49 -7.57
N LYS A 30 -10.69 39.95 -7.24
CA LYS A 30 -11.46 39.79 -6.01
C LYS A 30 -11.23 38.47 -5.29
N ALA A 31 -11.15 38.61 -3.97
CA ALA A 31 -11.37 37.57 -2.97
C ALA A 31 -12.47 36.61 -3.41
N ALA A 32 -12.15 35.33 -3.41
CA ALA A 32 -13.15 34.28 -3.36
C ALA A 32 -13.94 34.48 -2.06
N ASP A 33 -15.23 34.75 -2.19
CA ASP A 33 -16.15 34.77 -1.06
C ASP A 33 -16.03 33.43 -0.34
N ARG A 34 -15.50 33.50 0.89
CA ARG A 34 -15.38 32.40 1.81
C ARG A 34 -16.80 32.09 2.26
N VAL A 35 -17.41 31.04 1.69
CA VAL A 35 -18.70 30.54 2.17
C VAL A 35 -18.50 30.08 3.60
N GLU A 36 -19.02 30.84 4.57
CA GLU A 36 -19.16 30.42 5.97
C GLU A 36 -20.18 29.27 6.00
N GLY A 37 -19.75 28.07 5.63
CA GLY A 37 -20.48 26.85 5.96
C GLY A 37 -20.35 26.63 7.46
N GLU A 38 -21.48 26.56 8.16
CA GLU A 38 -21.51 26.10 9.54
C GLU A 38 -20.80 24.75 9.65
N ALA A 39 -19.95 24.58 10.66
CA ALA A 39 -19.28 23.31 10.91
C ALA A 39 -20.34 22.20 11.07
N GLY A 40 -20.48 21.32 10.07
CA GLY A 40 -21.41 20.19 10.09
C GLY A 40 -22.44 20.11 8.94
N ALA A 41 -22.44 21.00 7.95
CA ALA A 41 -23.34 20.91 6.79
C ALA A 41 -22.85 19.88 5.74
N TRP A 42 -23.78 19.14 5.11
CA TRP A 42 -23.48 18.07 4.15
C TRP A 42 -23.22 18.61 2.72
N PRO A 43 -22.27 18.02 1.97
CA PRO A 43 -21.90 18.43 0.61
C PRO A 43 -23.04 18.45 -0.42
N GLU A 44 -24.11 17.70 -0.18
CA GLU A 44 -25.26 17.57 -1.07
C GLU A 44 -26.07 18.87 -1.22
N GLU A 45 -25.85 19.82 -0.32
CA GLU A 45 -26.59 21.08 -0.23
C GLU A 45 -25.88 22.27 -0.92
N MET A 46 -24.73 22.04 -1.58
CA MET A 46 -23.94 23.11 -2.22
C MET A 46 -23.72 22.85 -3.72
N PRO A 47 -24.11 23.75 -4.64
CA PRO A 47 -24.03 23.52 -6.10
C PRO A 47 -22.67 23.83 -6.77
N ASP A 48 -21.67 24.36 -6.05
CA ASP A 48 -20.37 24.81 -6.60
C ASP A 48 -19.15 23.98 -6.12
N VAL A 49 -19.31 22.67 -5.91
CA VAL A 49 -18.36 21.84 -5.14
C VAL A 49 -17.04 21.60 -5.86
N ARG A 50 -15.96 22.18 -5.30
CA ARG A 50 -14.64 21.54 -5.26
C ARG A 50 -14.80 20.26 -4.46
N VAL A 51 -14.60 19.10 -5.10
CA VAL A 51 -14.68 17.76 -4.48
C VAL A 51 -14.19 17.78 -3.02
N TYR A 52 -15.12 17.63 -2.07
CA TYR A 52 -14.81 17.66 -0.65
C TYR A 52 -13.92 16.47 -0.31
N ALA A 53 -12.82 16.74 0.41
CA ALA A 53 -11.85 15.71 0.74
C ALA A 53 -12.43 14.62 1.65
N ASP A 54 -13.34 14.97 2.56
CA ASP A 54 -13.92 14.05 3.54
C ASP A 54 -14.94 13.06 2.94
N SER A 55 -15.60 13.41 1.83
CA SER A 55 -16.51 12.51 1.10
C SER A 55 -15.79 11.64 0.07
N SER A 56 -14.63 12.07 -0.41
CA SER A 56 -13.91 11.44 -1.54
C SER A 56 -12.80 10.49 -1.11
N LEU A 57 -12.60 10.35 0.20
CA LEU A 57 -11.56 9.52 0.77
C LEU A 57 -12.18 8.43 1.65
N THR A 58 -11.43 7.34 1.80
CA THR A 58 -11.85 6.18 2.58
C THR A 58 -10.67 5.58 3.35
N LEU A 59 -10.97 4.57 4.15
CA LEU A 59 -10.02 3.78 4.93
C LEU A 59 -9.69 2.45 4.23
N PRO A 60 -8.58 1.79 4.59
CA PRO A 60 -8.27 0.46 4.09
C PRO A 60 -9.41 -0.53 4.33
N GLY A 61 -9.68 -1.35 3.33
CA GLY A 61 -10.77 -2.34 3.35
C GLY A 61 -12.18 -1.76 3.25
N MET A 62 -12.33 -0.44 3.13
CA MET A 62 -13.63 0.25 3.07
C MET A 62 -13.98 0.74 1.65
N ALA A 63 -13.35 0.16 0.62
CA ALA A 63 -13.71 0.39 -0.78
C ALA A 63 -14.36 -0.86 -1.38
N GLU A 64 -14.88 -0.73 -2.60
CA GLU A 64 -15.40 -1.88 -3.33
C GLU A 64 -14.30 -2.90 -3.61
N LYS A 65 -14.65 -4.17 -3.48
CA LYS A 65 -13.79 -5.29 -3.85
C LYS A 65 -13.54 -5.25 -5.37
N PRO A 66 -12.28 -5.25 -5.83
CA PRO A 66 -11.99 -5.28 -7.27
C PRO A 66 -12.54 -6.54 -7.94
N PRO A 67 -12.97 -6.48 -9.21
CA PRO A 67 -13.33 -7.66 -9.99
C PRO A 67 -12.19 -8.68 -10.02
N GLY A 68 -12.50 -9.97 -10.02
CA GLY A 68 -11.48 -11.03 -10.03
C GLY A 68 -11.00 -11.43 -8.65
N CYS A 69 -10.94 -10.51 -7.68
CA CYS A 69 -10.35 -10.78 -6.37
C CYS A 69 -11.10 -11.87 -5.61
N GLY A 70 -10.38 -12.83 -5.01
CA GLY A 70 -10.94 -13.95 -4.27
C GLY A 70 -11.64 -14.99 -5.16
N GLU A 71 -11.60 -14.85 -6.48
CA GLU A 71 -12.02 -15.92 -7.39
C GLU A 71 -11.01 -17.06 -7.33
N TRP A 72 -11.50 -18.29 -7.33
CA TRP A 72 -10.69 -19.49 -7.37
C TRP A 72 -10.36 -19.88 -8.80
N MET A 73 -9.07 -20.12 -9.05
CA MET A 73 -8.54 -20.47 -10.37
C MET A 73 -7.25 -21.28 -10.21
N PRO A 74 -6.70 -21.86 -11.30
CA PRO A 74 -5.39 -22.48 -11.27
C PRO A 74 -4.35 -21.41 -10.90
N MET A 75 -3.60 -21.65 -9.84
CA MET A 75 -2.58 -20.71 -9.34
C MET A 75 -1.17 -21.26 -9.51
N GLU A 76 -1.01 -22.57 -9.38
CA GLU A 76 0.30 -23.24 -9.43
C GLU A 76 0.19 -24.59 -10.15
N PHE A 77 1.34 -25.14 -10.54
CA PHE A 77 1.46 -26.51 -11.03
C PHE A 77 2.77 -27.15 -10.54
N CYS A 78 2.77 -28.48 -10.37
CA CYS A 78 3.97 -29.21 -10.02
C CYS A 78 4.93 -29.32 -11.21
N ASP A 79 6.20 -28.97 -10.99
CA ASP A 79 7.26 -29.04 -12.00
C ASP A 79 7.61 -30.48 -12.45
N SER A 80 7.16 -31.49 -11.71
CA SER A 80 7.54 -32.89 -11.91
C SER A 80 6.42 -33.75 -12.47
N CYS A 81 5.17 -33.52 -12.03
CA CYS A 81 4.00 -34.29 -12.48
C CYS A 81 2.93 -33.43 -13.18
N ALA A 82 3.10 -32.11 -13.24
CA ALA A 82 2.14 -31.16 -13.79
C ALA A 82 0.76 -31.17 -13.11
N ASP A 83 0.66 -31.68 -11.88
CA ASP A 83 -0.56 -31.53 -11.08
C ASP A 83 -0.85 -30.05 -10.82
N VAL A 84 -2.11 -29.66 -10.99
CA VAL A 84 -2.55 -28.26 -10.96
C VAL A 84 -3.15 -27.97 -9.59
N LYS A 85 -2.68 -26.89 -8.95
CA LYS A 85 -3.22 -26.41 -7.68
C LYS A 85 -4.12 -25.21 -7.89
N MET A 86 -5.33 -25.31 -7.35
CA MET A 86 -6.28 -24.21 -7.31
C MET A 86 -5.91 -23.29 -6.15
N GLY A 87 -6.19 -22.01 -6.33
CA GLY A 87 -6.06 -21.03 -5.26
C GLY A 87 -6.94 -19.82 -5.52
N SER A 88 -7.20 -19.06 -4.46
CA SER A 88 -7.93 -17.79 -4.58
C SER A 88 -6.99 -16.67 -5.00
N THR A 89 -7.44 -15.83 -5.93
CA THR A 89 -6.67 -14.65 -6.31
C THR A 89 -6.68 -13.60 -5.21
N SER A 90 -5.59 -12.84 -5.09
CA SER A 90 -5.50 -11.71 -4.18
C SER A 90 -5.10 -10.46 -4.96
N CYS A 91 -5.94 -9.43 -4.92
CA CYS A 91 -5.63 -8.17 -5.60
C CYS A 91 -4.53 -7.36 -4.87
N GLN A 92 -4.27 -7.68 -3.60
CA GLN A 92 -3.34 -6.96 -2.72
C GLN A 92 -3.52 -5.42 -2.79
N THR A 93 -4.77 -4.95 -2.89
CA THR A 93 -5.07 -3.52 -2.90
C THR A 93 -5.52 -3.06 -1.52
N ARG A 94 -5.12 -1.83 -1.15
CA ARG A 94 -5.51 -1.20 0.12
C ARG A 94 -7.02 -1.07 0.30
N GLY A 95 -7.79 -0.95 -0.78
CA GLY A 95 -9.24 -0.72 -0.70
C GLY A 95 -10.06 -1.99 -0.56
N CYS A 96 -9.53 -3.12 -1.01
CA CYS A 96 -10.24 -4.39 -0.97
C CYS A 96 -10.48 -4.85 0.48
N PRO A 97 -11.71 -5.23 0.85
CA PRO A 97 -12.03 -5.70 2.20
C PRO A 97 -11.24 -6.94 2.60
N ASP A 98 -10.87 -7.78 1.64
CA ASP A 98 -10.18 -9.05 1.89
C ASP A 98 -8.65 -8.90 1.87
N CYS A 99 -8.12 -7.97 1.07
CA CYS A 99 -6.68 -7.87 0.80
C CYS A 99 -5.97 -6.67 1.45
N TRP A 100 -6.69 -5.78 2.15
CA TRP A 100 -6.07 -4.57 2.70
C TRP A 100 -5.02 -4.87 3.76
N TYR A 101 -5.18 -5.93 4.56
CA TYR A 101 -4.25 -6.27 5.63
C TYR A 101 -2.94 -6.86 5.08
N PRO A 102 -2.96 -7.87 4.17
CA PRO A 102 -1.76 -8.28 3.44
C PRO A 102 -1.07 -7.12 2.72
N TRP A 103 -1.84 -6.23 2.08
CA TRP A 103 -1.29 -5.01 1.49
C TRP A 103 -0.56 -4.14 2.53
N ALA A 104 -1.16 -3.94 3.71
CA ALA A 104 -0.57 -3.14 4.77
C ALA A 104 0.73 -3.77 5.30
N LEU A 105 0.77 -5.10 5.47
CA LEU A 105 1.98 -5.82 5.87
C LEU A 105 3.10 -5.67 4.83
N ASN A 106 2.81 -5.85 3.54
CA ASN A 106 3.79 -5.65 2.48
C ASN A 106 4.35 -4.21 2.47
N ARG A 107 3.50 -3.20 2.69
CA ARG A 107 3.95 -1.81 2.80
C ARG A 107 4.73 -1.55 4.09
N THR A 108 4.35 -2.18 5.20
CA THR A 108 5.14 -2.14 6.45
C THR A 108 6.53 -2.69 6.21
N THR A 109 6.68 -3.84 5.54
CA THR A 109 8.00 -4.41 5.18
C THR A 109 8.88 -3.37 4.50
N GLY A 110 8.40 -2.76 3.41
CA GLY A 110 9.19 -1.74 2.70
C GLY A 110 9.53 -0.50 3.54
N ILE A 111 8.64 -0.10 4.47
CA ILE A 111 8.93 1.00 5.41
C ILE A 111 10.02 0.59 6.40
N VAL A 112 9.89 -0.59 7.01
CA VAL A 112 10.82 -1.11 8.02
C VAL A 112 12.19 -1.32 7.41
N GLU A 113 12.28 -1.97 6.25
CA GLU A 113 13.54 -2.22 5.55
C GLU A 113 14.26 -0.91 5.21
N ARG A 114 13.56 0.07 4.62
CA ARG A 114 14.16 1.34 4.24
C ARG A 114 14.59 2.18 5.44
N LEU A 115 13.77 2.21 6.51
CA LEU A 115 14.15 2.87 7.76
C LEU A 115 15.34 2.16 8.43
N ALA A 116 15.32 0.84 8.52
CA ALA A 116 16.43 0.05 9.06
C ALA A 116 17.72 0.31 8.28
N ALA A 117 17.65 0.31 6.95
CA ALA A 117 18.79 0.59 6.09
C ALA A 117 19.35 2.00 6.32
N ALA A 118 18.49 3.01 6.40
CA ALA A 118 18.93 4.40 6.64
C ALA A 118 19.53 4.57 8.05
N ARG A 119 18.95 3.92 9.07
CA ARG A 119 19.50 3.88 10.43
C ARG A 119 20.82 3.13 10.48
N ASP A 120 20.97 2.11 9.66
CA ASP A 120 22.20 1.33 9.56
C ASP A 120 23.35 2.13 8.95
N ALA A 121 23.07 2.86 7.87
CA ALA A 121 24.00 3.71 7.13
C ALA A 121 24.45 4.97 7.89
N ALA A 122 23.66 5.45 8.85
CA ALA A 122 24.00 6.66 9.61
C ALA A 122 25.25 6.51 10.50
N ASP A 123 26.09 7.56 10.56
CA ASP A 123 27.45 7.52 11.12
C ASP A 123 27.55 7.18 12.61
N SER A 124 26.63 7.69 13.43
CA SER A 124 26.71 7.58 14.89
C SER A 124 25.38 7.19 15.50
N GLY A 125 25.39 6.59 16.69
CA GLY A 125 24.20 6.08 17.36
C GLY A 125 23.06 7.10 17.52
N ILE A 126 23.39 8.39 17.61
CA ILE A 126 22.41 9.46 17.73
C ILE A 126 21.73 9.79 16.39
N GLU A 127 22.47 9.68 15.28
CA GLU A 127 21.98 9.87 13.91
C GLU A 127 21.07 8.71 13.47
N LYS A 128 21.23 7.53 14.09
CA LYS A 128 20.36 6.36 13.91
C LYS A 128 19.00 6.50 14.59
N ARG A 129 18.73 7.60 15.30
CA ARG A 129 17.48 7.77 16.03
C ARG A 129 16.34 8.00 15.05
N ALA A 130 15.32 7.17 15.17
CA ALA A 130 14.05 7.35 14.47
C ALA A 130 12.98 7.87 15.44
N VAL A 131 12.14 8.78 14.95
CA VAL A 131 11.05 9.40 15.69
C VAL A 131 9.73 9.17 14.99
N HIS A 132 8.66 9.10 15.77
CA HIS A 132 7.29 9.16 15.28
C HIS A 132 6.71 10.51 15.65
N CYS A 133 6.50 11.35 14.64
CA CYS A 133 5.92 12.67 14.77
C CYS A 133 4.56 12.73 14.09
N VAL A 134 3.80 13.78 14.41
CA VAL A 134 2.58 14.14 13.70
C VAL A 134 2.60 15.64 13.41
N ALA A 135 2.32 15.99 12.16
CA ALA A 135 2.00 17.36 11.74
C ALA A 135 0.50 17.44 11.52
N SER A 136 -0.20 18.30 12.24
CA SER A 136 -1.66 18.48 12.12
C SER A 136 -1.95 19.87 11.58
N ALA A 137 -2.74 19.93 10.51
CA ALA A 137 -3.13 21.20 9.93
C ALA A 137 -4.11 21.95 10.85
N PRO A 138 -4.17 23.30 10.77
CA PRO A 138 -5.15 24.08 11.48
C PRO A 138 -6.58 23.59 11.19
N PRO A 139 -7.49 23.53 12.19
CA PRO A 139 -8.87 23.11 11.97
C PRO A 139 -9.55 23.86 10.82
N GLY A 140 -10.18 23.12 9.90
CA GLY A 140 -10.89 23.70 8.74
C GLY A 140 -10.00 24.20 7.61
N SER A 141 -8.68 24.09 7.70
CA SER A 141 -7.76 24.55 6.63
C SER A 141 -7.69 23.60 5.42
N ILE A 142 -7.98 22.32 5.63
CA ILE A 142 -7.93 21.29 4.59
C ILE A 142 -9.36 20.85 4.26
N THR A 143 -9.88 21.29 3.11
CA THR A 143 -11.27 20.97 2.69
C THR A 143 -11.34 20.26 1.34
N SER A 144 -10.28 20.33 0.54
CA SER A 144 -10.22 19.75 -0.80
C SER A 144 -8.98 18.87 -1.03
N LEU A 145 -9.00 18.09 -2.11
CA LEU A 145 -7.84 17.29 -2.53
C LEU A 145 -6.62 18.15 -2.90
N VAL A 146 -6.83 19.41 -3.30
CA VAL A 146 -5.74 20.36 -3.57
C VAL A 146 -5.08 20.78 -2.26
N ASP A 147 -5.87 21.04 -1.21
CA ASP A 147 -5.35 21.39 0.10
C ASP A 147 -4.54 20.23 0.70
N ILE A 148 -4.98 18.98 0.50
CA ILE A 148 -4.19 17.80 0.90
C ILE A 148 -2.82 17.81 0.21
N LYS A 149 -2.77 18.08 -1.11
CA LYS A 149 -1.51 18.14 -1.85
C LYS A 149 -0.58 19.22 -1.31
N GLN A 150 -1.12 20.36 -0.90
CA GLN A 150 -0.35 21.43 -0.26
C GLN A 150 0.09 21.01 1.15
N GLY A 151 -0.79 20.43 1.95
CA GLY A 151 -0.49 19.95 3.30
C GLY A 151 0.60 18.88 3.35
N TRP A 152 0.79 18.09 2.28
CA TRP A 152 1.98 17.23 2.17
C TRP A 152 3.28 18.02 2.16
N ARG A 153 3.34 19.15 1.43
CA ARG A 153 4.52 20.02 1.36
C ARG A 153 4.75 20.69 2.70
N ASP A 154 3.70 21.29 3.25
CA ASP A 154 3.74 21.97 4.54
C ASP A 154 4.22 21.03 5.66
N ALA A 155 3.74 19.78 5.66
CA ALA A 155 4.18 18.77 6.62
C ALA A 155 5.67 18.39 6.45
N TYR A 156 6.21 18.39 5.22
CA TYR A 156 7.63 18.12 4.99
C TYR A 156 8.51 19.28 5.43
N ASP A 157 8.13 20.50 5.06
CA ASP A 157 8.87 21.71 5.38
C ASP A 157 8.92 21.87 6.90
N LEU A 158 7.78 21.73 7.57
CA LEU A 158 7.70 21.76 9.03
C LEU A 158 8.50 20.61 9.67
N ALA A 159 8.47 19.39 9.12
CA ALA A 159 9.28 18.30 9.64
C ALA A 159 10.79 18.61 9.56
N ALA A 160 11.24 19.17 8.43
CA ALA A 160 12.64 19.56 8.23
C ALA A 160 13.06 20.68 9.18
N GLU A 161 12.23 21.72 9.33
CA GLU A 161 12.45 22.83 10.27
C GLU A 161 12.55 22.34 11.72
N LYS A 162 11.73 21.34 12.09
CA LYS A 162 11.75 20.73 13.42
C LYS A 162 12.86 19.69 13.60
N GLY A 163 13.73 19.49 12.61
CA GLY A 163 14.93 18.65 12.72
C GLY A 163 14.78 17.21 12.22
N VAL A 164 13.68 16.86 11.55
CA VAL A 164 13.53 15.56 10.88
C VAL A 164 14.20 15.61 9.52
N ARG A 165 15.29 14.86 9.35
CA ARG A 165 16.16 14.91 8.16
C ARG A 165 15.56 14.21 6.94
N GLY A 166 14.69 13.24 7.16
CA GLY A 166 14.01 12.48 6.13
C GLY A 166 13.27 11.30 6.73
N GLY A 167 12.31 10.75 5.98
CA GLY A 167 11.45 9.69 6.49
C GLY A 167 10.34 9.29 5.54
N CYS A 168 9.42 8.51 6.10
CA CYS A 168 8.14 8.15 5.52
C CYS A 168 7.04 8.99 6.15
N VAL A 169 6.13 9.50 5.33
CA VAL A 169 4.95 10.24 5.78
C VAL A 169 3.69 9.52 5.33
N VAL A 170 2.74 9.36 6.25
CA VAL A 170 1.44 8.69 6.07
C VAL A 170 0.34 9.68 6.39
N PHE A 171 -0.57 9.88 5.44
CA PHE A 171 -1.68 10.83 5.59
C PHE A 171 -2.91 10.19 6.21
N HIS A 172 -3.43 10.81 7.28
CA HIS A 172 -4.66 10.43 7.96
C HIS A 172 -5.64 11.61 7.93
N GLY A 173 -6.79 11.42 7.30
CA GLY A 173 -7.85 12.41 7.19
C GLY A 173 -8.79 12.45 8.38
N TYR A 174 -8.90 11.34 9.13
CA TYR A 174 -9.93 11.16 10.15
C TYR A 174 -9.33 10.91 11.53
N ARG A 175 -10.00 11.46 12.55
CA ARG A 175 -9.75 11.15 13.96
C ARG A 175 -10.98 10.49 14.56
N VAL A 176 -10.76 9.64 15.54
CA VAL A 176 -11.85 9.04 16.31
C VAL A 176 -12.50 10.08 17.22
N LYS A 177 -13.83 10.10 17.28
CA LYS A 177 -14.60 10.93 18.23
C LYS A 177 -14.34 10.49 19.67
N ASP A 178 -14.60 11.38 20.63
CA ASP A 178 -14.27 11.09 22.04
C ASP A 178 -15.19 10.04 22.68
N GLU A 179 -16.48 10.03 22.32
CA GLU A 179 -17.42 8.99 22.77
C GLU A 179 -16.95 7.57 22.36
N PRO A 180 -16.70 7.26 21.07
CA PRO A 180 -16.15 5.94 20.68
C PRO A 180 -14.79 5.61 21.33
N LYS A 181 -13.91 6.59 21.57
CA LYS A 181 -12.66 6.36 22.31
C LYS A 181 -12.92 5.93 23.75
N GLN A 182 -13.89 6.56 24.41
CA GLN A 182 -14.25 6.22 25.77
C GLN A 182 -14.85 4.82 25.82
N THR A 183 -15.80 4.51 24.95
CA THR A 183 -16.38 3.16 24.84
C THR A 183 -15.33 2.10 24.59
N PHE A 184 -14.41 2.31 23.63
CA PHE A 184 -13.33 1.37 23.37
C PHE A 184 -12.44 1.13 24.60
N ARG A 185 -12.12 2.18 25.38
CA ARG A 185 -11.32 2.04 26.61
C ARG A 185 -12.04 1.21 27.67
N GLU A 186 -13.33 1.49 27.90
CA GLU A 186 -14.15 0.75 28.88
C GLU A 186 -14.24 -0.74 28.49
N LEU A 187 -14.45 -1.04 27.21
CA LEU A 187 -14.46 -2.41 26.70
C LEU A 187 -13.08 -3.08 26.83
N LYS A 188 -11.99 -2.34 26.58
CA LYS A 188 -10.62 -2.85 26.68
C LYS A 188 -10.24 -3.17 28.13
N GLU A 189 -10.64 -2.31 29.07
CA GLU A 189 -10.43 -2.52 30.51
C GLU A 189 -11.25 -3.71 31.05
N ALA A 190 -12.41 -3.97 30.45
CA ALA A 190 -13.25 -5.13 30.77
C ALA A 190 -12.86 -6.42 30.03
N ASP A 191 -11.79 -6.40 29.22
CA ASP A 191 -11.33 -7.52 28.39
C ASP A 191 -12.41 -8.06 27.43
N LEU A 192 -13.27 -7.16 26.93
CA LEU A 192 -14.37 -7.48 26.00
C LEU A 192 -14.01 -7.23 24.53
N VAL A 193 -12.85 -6.62 24.27
CA VAL A 193 -12.37 -6.34 22.90
C VAL A 193 -10.86 -6.57 22.80
N GLU A 194 -10.45 -7.27 21.76
CA GLU A 194 -9.05 -7.44 21.40
C GLU A 194 -8.59 -6.37 20.39
N GLY A 195 -7.28 -6.32 20.13
CA GLY A 195 -6.74 -5.39 19.14
C GLY A 195 -6.76 -3.91 19.53
N GLY A 196 -6.63 -3.05 18.52
CA GLY A 196 -6.55 -1.59 18.64
C GLY A 196 -7.84 -0.87 18.21
N ILE A 197 -7.98 0.40 18.58
CA ILE A 197 -9.22 1.18 18.36
C ILE A 197 -9.67 1.22 16.91
N TRP A 198 -8.75 1.27 15.95
CA TRP A 198 -9.10 1.28 14.52
C TRP A 198 -9.59 -0.07 14.01
N GLN A 199 -9.10 -1.17 14.59
CA GLN A 199 -9.68 -2.48 14.31
C GLN A 199 -11.12 -2.53 14.81
N TRP A 200 -11.33 -2.13 16.07
CA TRP A 200 -12.66 -2.05 16.65
C TRP A 200 -13.62 -1.15 15.84
N ILE A 201 -13.16 0.01 15.35
CA ILE A 201 -13.97 0.90 14.49
C ILE A 201 -14.39 0.24 13.18
N ARG A 202 -13.50 -0.53 12.54
CA ARG A 202 -13.82 -1.19 11.26
C ARG A 202 -14.81 -2.34 11.42
N GLU A 203 -14.73 -3.04 12.55
CA GLU A 203 -15.57 -4.19 12.88
C GLU A 203 -16.87 -3.79 13.60
N HIS A 204 -17.02 -2.50 13.95
CA HIS A 204 -18.19 -2.02 14.67
C HIS A 204 -19.44 -2.05 13.78
N GLU A 205 -20.59 -2.43 14.35
CA GLU A 205 -21.91 -2.34 13.69
C GLU A 205 -22.25 -0.95 13.12
N ARG A 206 -21.70 0.12 13.70
CA ARG A 206 -21.89 1.50 13.23
C ARG A 206 -20.87 1.81 12.15
N ASP A 207 -21.33 2.47 11.08
CA ASP A 207 -20.43 2.98 10.03
C ASP A 207 -19.29 3.82 10.62
N TRP A 208 -18.08 3.59 10.14
CA TRP A 208 -16.86 4.21 10.65
C TRP A 208 -16.88 5.74 10.52
N ARG A 209 -17.57 6.31 9.52
CA ARG A 209 -17.71 7.77 9.39
C ARG A 209 -18.55 8.33 10.53
N SER A 210 -19.51 7.57 11.05
CA SER A 210 -20.30 8.00 12.23
C SER A 210 -19.45 8.06 13.51
N LEU A 211 -18.37 7.28 13.60
CA LEU A 211 -17.47 7.17 14.76
C LEU A 211 -16.26 8.10 14.68
N THR A 212 -16.06 8.74 13.53
CA THR A 212 -14.89 9.58 13.24
C THR A 212 -15.29 10.98 12.81
N TYR A 213 -14.33 11.89 12.76
CA TYR A 213 -14.50 13.23 12.22
C TYR A 213 -13.28 13.64 11.40
N TRP A 214 -13.50 14.51 10.41
CA TRP A 214 -12.45 15.04 9.54
C TRP A 214 -11.49 15.93 10.34
N SER A 215 -10.23 15.52 10.42
CA SER A 215 -9.14 16.27 11.06
C SER A 215 -7.80 15.83 10.47
N PRO A 216 -7.44 16.37 9.29
CA PRO A 216 -6.25 15.99 8.55
C PRO A 216 -4.94 16.15 9.33
N HIS A 217 -4.13 15.09 9.29
CA HIS A 217 -2.80 15.07 9.89
C HIS A 217 -1.87 14.08 9.16
N TRP A 218 -0.57 14.35 9.27
CA TRP A 218 0.49 13.60 8.61
C TRP A 218 1.37 12.98 9.68
N HIS A 219 1.36 11.66 9.76
CA HIS A 219 2.29 10.93 10.60
C HIS A 219 3.63 10.78 9.89
N ILE A 220 4.70 11.04 10.63
CA ILE A 220 6.06 11.05 10.10
C ILE A 220 6.87 10.02 10.88
N LEU A 221 7.43 9.04 10.18
CA LEU A 221 8.45 8.13 10.68
C LEU A 221 9.77 8.53 10.05
N GLY A 222 10.63 9.21 10.79
CA GLY A 222 11.83 9.83 10.22
C GLY A 222 13.04 9.84 11.15
N LEU A 223 14.19 10.14 10.58
CA LEU A 223 15.46 10.26 11.31
C LEU A 223 15.60 11.67 11.90
N ALA A 224 15.88 11.75 13.20
CA ALA A 224 16.05 13.01 13.90
C ALA A 224 16.93 12.85 15.13
N THR A 225 17.96 13.70 15.26
CA THR A 225 18.80 13.79 16.47
C THR A 225 18.14 14.61 17.56
N ASP A 226 17.26 15.53 17.21
CA ASP A 226 16.32 16.13 18.13
C ASP A 226 15.08 16.58 17.37
N VAL A 227 14.00 16.82 18.10
CA VAL A 227 12.77 17.36 17.51
C VAL A 227 12.46 18.68 18.19
N GLY A 228 12.39 19.74 17.39
CA GLY A 228 12.04 21.08 17.85
C GLY A 228 10.70 21.14 18.59
N PRO A 229 10.47 22.19 19.39
CA PRO A 229 9.24 22.31 20.16
C PRO A 229 8.01 22.49 19.24
N ASN A 230 6.85 22.05 19.76
CA ASN A 230 5.55 22.36 19.18
C ASN A 230 5.20 23.82 19.47
N ASP A 231 5.13 24.67 18.45
CA ASP A 231 4.83 26.10 18.60
C ASP A 231 3.86 26.57 17.51
N PRO A 232 2.54 26.34 17.69
CA PRO A 232 1.55 26.67 16.68
C PRO A 232 1.49 28.17 16.34
N ASP A 233 1.91 29.05 17.25
CA ASP A 233 1.93 30.49 16.97
C ASP A 233 3.07 30.85 16.00
N ALA A 234 4.20 30.12 16.07
CA ALA A 234 5.31 30.26 15.14
C ALA A 234 5.13 29.43 13.85
N ASP A 235 4.33 28.37 13.90
CA ASP A 235 4.16 27.38 12.83
C ASP A 235 2.86 27.62 12.01
N ASP A 236 2.38 28.85 11.88
CA ASP A 236 1.16 29.22 11.13
C ASP A 236 -0.10 28.41 11.52
N GLY A 237 -0.22 28.10 12.81
CA GLY A 237 -1.31 27.30 13.39
C GLY A 237 -1.15 25.78 13.25
N TRP A 238 -0.09 25.30 12.60
CA TRP A 238 0.21 23.87 12.54
C TRP A 238 0.65 23.36 13.90
N VAL A 239 0.27 22.12 14.20
CA VAL A 239 0.70 21.41 15.41
C VAL A 239 1.71 20.34 15.01
N PHE A 240 2.96 20.47 15.43
CA PHE A 240 4.01 19.47 15.23
C PHE A 240 4.40 18.81 16.54
N LYS A 241 4.01 17.55 16.73
CA LYS A 241 4.25 16.84 18.00
C LYS A 241 5.03 15.55 17.77
N ARG A 242 6.12 15.37 18.52
CA ARG A 242 6.75 14.05 18.70
C ARG A 242 5.86 13.18 19.59
N LEU A 243 5.36 12.08 19.04
CA LEU A 243 4.54 11.10 19.74
C LEU A 243 5.40 10.09 20.47
N SER A 244 6.48 9.61 19.83
CA SER A 244 7.43 8.70 20.44
C SER A 244 8.81 8.79 19.79
N THR A 245 9.81 8.24 20.47
CA THR A 245 11.11 7.89 19.89
C THR A 245 11.15 6.37 19.77
N LEU A 246 11.52 5.85 18.60
CA LEU A 246 11.61 4.42 18.40
C LEU A 246 12.81 3.83 19.13
N THR A 247 12.76 2.54 19.44
CA THR A 247 13.84 1.80 20.10
C THR A 247 15.19 2.06 19.41
N PRO A 248 16.29 2.25 20.16
CA PRO A 248 17.63 2.41 19.58
C PRO A 248 17.94 1.31 18.56
N PHE A 249 18.55 1.69 17.43
CA PHE A 249 18.79 0.75 16.35
C PHE A 249 20.04 -0.08 16.60
N LYS A 250 19.92 -1.39 16.41
CA LYS A 250 21.04 -2.29 16.19
C LYS A 250 20.63 -3.29 15.11
N LEU A 251 21.52 -3.53 14.16
CA LEU A 251 21.26 -4.37 12.99
C LEU A 251 20.70 -5.76 13.34
N THR A 252 21.09 -6.33 14.47
CA THR A 252 20.72 -7.69 14.88
C THR A 252 19.65 -7.72 15.98
N ASP A 253 19.10 -6.57 16.37
CA ASP A 253 18.20 -6.45 17.52
C ASP A 253 16.75 -6.36 17.06
N LYS A 254 16.01 -7.47 17.25
CA LYS A 254 14.63 -7.66 16.80
C LYS A 254 13.69 -6.56 17.33
N ASP A 255 13.85 -6.15 18.58
CA ASP A 255 13.03 -5.11 19.23
C ASP A 255 13.06 -3.77 18.47
N SER A 256 14.20 -3.49 17.81
CA SER A 256 14.35 -2.26 17.02
C SER A 256 13.51 -2.27 15.74
N TYR A 257 13.30 -3.45 15.16
CA TYR A 257 12.46 -3.68 13.98
C TYR A 257 10.99 -3.80 14.37
N GLU A 258 10.67 -4.51 15.46
CA GLU A 258 9.30 -4.62 15.98
C GLU A 258 8.68 -3.25 16.29
N ALA A 259 9.47 -2.33 16.85
CA ALA A 259 9.00 -0.96 17.09
C ALA A 259 8.65 -0.23 15.78
N MET A 260 9.41 -0.43 14.71
CA MET A 260 9.11 0.13 13.39
C MET A 260 7.90 -0.55 12.76
N ALA A 261 7.83 -1.89 12.79
CA ALA A 261 6.74 -2.68 12.25
C ALA A 261 5.40 -2.34 12.93
N ARG A 262 5.36 -2.32 14.27
CA ARG A 262 4.15 -2.02 15.04
C ARG A 262 3.57 -0.64 14.69
N VAL A 263 4.42 0.39 14.65
CA VAL A 263 3.95 1.74 14.33
C VAL A 263 3.51 1.84 12.87
N SER A 264 4.29 1.31 11.93
CA SER A 264 3.94 1.31 10.51
C SER A 264 2.62 0.58 10.24
N THR A 265 2.46 -0.66 10.74
CA THR A 265 1.23 -1.43 10.56
C THR A 265 0.04 -0.72 11.19
N TYR A 266 0.21 -0.13 12.39
CA TYR A 266 -0.84 0.67 13.00
C TYR A 266 -1.25 1.84 12.10
N LEU A 267 -0.30 2.65 11.62
CA LEU A 267 -0.58 3.79 10.74
C LEU A 267 -1.23 3.36 9.42
N LEU A 268 -0.83 2.22 8.87
CA LEU A 268 -1.36 1.72 7.61
C LEU A 268 -2.75 1.10 7.74
N SER A 269 -3.16 0.68 8.94
CA SER A 269 -4.50 0.12 9.19
C SER A 269 -5.65 1.14 9.07
N HIS A 270 -5.35 2.43 9.06
CA HIS A 270 -6.33 3.52 8.99
C HIS A 270 -5.81 4.73 8.23
N LEU A 271 -4.88 4.50 7.29
CA LEU A 271 -4.47 5.55 6.38
C LEU A 271 -5.67 6.09 5.59
N THR A 272 -5.56 7.30 5.06
CA THR A 272 -6.62 7.87 4.22
C THR A 272 -6.17 7.93 2.77
N PHE A 273 -7.01 7.43 1.87
CA PHE A 273 -6.71 7.43 0.43
C PHE A 273 -7.96 7.67 -0.42
N ASN A 274 -7.73 8.09 -1.67
CA ASN A 274 -8.78 8.20 -2.68
C ASN A 274 -8.87 6.86 -3.44
N PRO A 275 -10.02 6.15 -3.41
CA PRO A 275 -10.19 4.89 -4.13
C PRO A 275 -10.18 5.07 -5.65
N GLU A 276 -10.62 6.22 -6.16
CA GLU A 276 -10.64 6.56 -7.59
C GLU A 276 -9.32 7.19 -8.07
N GLY A 277 -8.44 7.56 -7.12
CA GLY A 277 -7.25 8.36 -7.40
C GLY A 277 -5.93 7.59 -7.22
N GLY A 278 -5.02 7.73 -8.18
CA GLY A 278 -3.65 7.18 -8.11
C GLY A 278 -2.71 7.89 -7.12
N SER A 279 -3.22 8.73 -6.21
CA SER A 279 -2.36 9.46 -5.27
C SER A 279 -1.72 8.52 -4.25
N HIS A 280 -0.41 8.67 -4.06
CA HIS A 280 0.33 7.94 -3.03
C HIS A 280 -0.07 8.43 -1.63
N ALA A 281 -0.55 7.51 -0.79
CA ALA A 281 -0.89 7.73 0.61
C ALA A 281 0.30 7.57 1.57
N ILE A 282 1.42 7.06 1.04
CA ILE A 282 2.71 6.89 1.71
C ILE A 282 3.72 7.62 0.84
N ARG A 283 4.50 8.53 1.42
CA ARG A 283 5.51 9.29 0.67
C ARG A 283 6.82 9.38 1.43
N TRP A 284 7.91 9.25 0.69
CA TRP A 284 9.26 9.43 1.20
C TRP A 284 9.74 10.86 0.95
N PHE A 285 10.46 11.44 1.92
CA PHE A 285 10.96 12.82 1.85
C PHE A 285 12.34 12.95 2.50
N GLY A 286 12.97 14.12 2.26
CA GLY A 286 14.28 14.47 2.80
C GLY A 286 15.36 13.49 2.34
N GLU A 287 16.28 13.16 3.24
CA GLU A 287 17.35 12.19 3.01
C GLU A 287 16.83 10.81 2.58
N LEU A 288 15.61 10.43 2.94
CA LEU A 288 15.05 9.12 2.61
C LEU A 288 14.15 9.14 1.35
N ALA A 289 14.06 10.26 0.63
CA ALA A 289 13.33 10.34 -0.62
C ALA A 289 13.82 9.30 -1.65
N ASN A 290 12.94 8.81 -2.52
CA ASN A 290 13.24 7.71 -3.46
C ASN A 290 14.44 7.99 -4.38
N ASN A 291 14.71 9.25 -4.69
CA ASN A 291 15.83 9.70 -5.52
C ASN A 291 17.07 10.13 -4.72
N GLN A 292 17.04 10.06 -3.39
CA GLN A 292 18.14 10.46 -2.49
C GLN A 292 18.77 9.28 -1.74
N PHE A 293 18.02 8.18 -1.57
CA PHE A 293 18.49 7.02 -0.82
C PHE A 293 18.10 5.71 -1.51
N SER A 294 19.05 4.79 -1.62
CA SER A 294 18.78 3.40 -2.00
C SER A 294 19.35 2.45 -0.95
N PRO A 295 18.56 1.47 -0.45
CA PRO A 295 19.08 0.42 0.41
C PRO A 295 20.22 -0.40 -0.21
N ASP A 296 20.32 -0.44 -1.54
CA ASP A 296 21.36 -1.16 -2.30
C ASP A 296 22.77 -0.62 -2.07
N GLU A 297 22.90 0.56 -1.46
CA GLU A 297 24.20 1.14 -1.06
C GLU A 297 24.84 0.38 0.12
N LEU A 298 24.06 -0.43 0.84
CA LEU A 298 24.56 -1.30 1.89
C LEU A 298 25.26 -2.54 1.31
N SER A 299 26.26 -3.07 2.04
CA SER A 299 26.83 -4.37 1.68
C SER A 299 25.76 -5.46 1.69
N ASN A 300 25.79 -6.38 0.71
CA ASN A 300 24.81 -7.48 0.56
C ASN A 300 24.45 -8.18 1.88
N GLY A 301 25.44 -8.55 2.70
CA GLY A 301 25.18 -9.26 3.97
C GLY A 301 24.39 -8.45 5.01
N ARG A 302 24.55 -7.12 5.03
CA ARG A 302 23.79 -6.24 5.94
C ARG A 302 22.35 -6.06 5.45
N TRP A 303 22.19 -5.91 4.15
CA TRP A 303 20.87 -5.82 3.53
C TRP A 303 20.07 -7.11 3.74
N GLN A 304 20.67 -8.28 3.48
CA GLN A 304 20.05 -9.58 3.76
C GLN A 304 19.67 -9.75 5.24
N ALA A 305 20.50 -9.26 6.17
CA ALA A 305 20.16 -9.27 7.59
C ALA A 305 18.93 -8.39 7.91
N ILE A 306 18.83 -7.21 7.30
CA ILE A 306 17.65 -6.33 7.42
C ILE A 306 16.40 -7.01 6.88
N GLN A 307 16.46 -7.56 5.68
CA GLN A 307 15.30 -8.23 5.04
C GLN A 307 14.82 -9.41 5.88
N ARG A 308 15.75 -10.26 6.33
CA ARG A 308 15.45 -11.44 7.16
C ARG A 308 14.76 -11.05 8.48
N ILE A 309 15.32 -10.10 9.24
CA ILE A 309 14.72 -9.69 10.52
C ILE A 309 13.40 -8.97 10.29
N THR A 310 13.29 -8.18 9.22
CA THR A 310 12.03 -7.50 8.89
C THR A 310 10.92 -8.51 8.63
N ARG A 311 11.18 -9.55 7.84
CA ARG A 311 10.23 -10.65 7.61
C ARG A 311 9.78 -11.29 8.92
N GLU A 312 10.74 -11.61 9.79
CA GLU A 312 10.50 -12.22 11.10
C GLU A 312 9.62 -11.35 12.03
N VAL A 313 9.72 -10.02 11.97
CA VAL A 313 8.94 -9.12 12.85
C VAL A 313 7.61 -8.67 12.28
N VAL A 314 7.50 -8.55 10.95
CA VAL A 314 6.25 -8.15 10.30
C VAL A 314 5.29 -9.34 10.28
N GLY A 315 5.81 -10.56 10.35
CA GLY A 315 5.00 -11.78 10.37
C GLY A 315 4.34 -12.04 9.02
N GLY A 316 5.01 -11.69 7.92
CA GLY A 316 4.50 -11.90 6.57
C GLY A 316 5.62 -11.96 5.54
N PRO A 317 5.42 -12.69 4.42
CA PRO A 317 6.44 -12.92 3.41
C PRO A 317 6.81 -11.62 2.69
N THR A 318 8.06 -11.55 2.26
CA THR A 318 8.64 -10.39 1.56
C THR A 318 8.63 -10.55 0.03
N ASP A 319 8.09 -11.66 -0.48
CA ASP A 319 7.87 -11.98 -1.90
C ASP A 319 6.42 -12.49 -2.06
N PRO A 320 5.63 -12.04 -3.06
CA PRO A 320 4.23 -12.42 -3.27
C PRO A 320 3.97 -13.91 -3.54
N ASP A 321 5.00 -14.70 -3.85
CA ASP A 321 4.86 -16.14 -4.13
C ASP A 321 4.82 -17.02 -2.87
N ASP A 322 4.91 -16.45 -1.66
CA ASP A 322 5.14 -17.20 -0.40
C ASP A 322 4.01 -17.11 0.66
N LEU A 323 2.80 -16.67 0.31
CA LEU A 323 1.67 -16.57 1.26
C LEU A 323 0.84 -17.87 1.31
N VAL A 324 0.90 -18.62 2.42
CA VAL A 324 -0.13 -19.62 2.78
C VAL A 324 -0.80 -19.19 4.10
N VAL A 325 -2.12 -19.05 4.05
CA VAL A 325 -2.98 -19.01 5.22
C VAL A 325 -3.53 -20.43 5.41
N ASP A 326 -3.44 -20.98 6.62
CA ASP A 326 -4.11 -22.25 6.90
C ASP A 326 -5.64 -22.10 6.84
N GLU A 327 -6.37 -23.22 6.94
CA GLU A 327 -7.84 -23.24 6.93
C GLU A 327 -8.47 -22.34 8.02
N ASP A 328 -7.68 -21.99 9.06
CA ASP A 328 -8.06 -21.16 10.19
C ASP A 328 -7.64 -19.67 10.02
N GLY A 329 -7.03 -19.32 8.89
CA GLY A 329 -6.61 -17.95 8.58
C GLY A 329 -5.33 -17.49 9.29
N HIS A 330 -4.54 -18.42 9.83
CA HIS A 330 -3.24 -18.12 10.42
C HIS A 330 -2.14 -18.12 9.36
N LEU A 331 -1.22 -17.16 9.50
CA LEU A 331 -0.05 -17.06 8.64
C LEU A 331 0.96 -18.13 9.08
N VAL A 332 1.28 -19.04 8.18
CA VAL A 332 2.29 -20.09 8.38
C VAL A 332 3.56 -19.65 7.64
N GLU A 333 4.74 -19.81 8.26
CA GLU A 333 5.98 -19.65 7.49
C GLU A 333 5.99 -20.76 6.41
N PRO A 334 6.28 -20.43 5.13
CA PRO A 334 6.51 -21.47 4.15
C PRO A 334 7.74 -22.25 4.63
N ASP A 335 7.52 -23.48 5.09
CA ASP A 335 8.59 -24.47 5.06
C ASP A 335 9.09 -24.49 3.61
N ASP A 336 10.41 -24.42 3.45
CA ASP A 336 11.09 -24.42 2.16
C ASP A 336 10.42 -25.43 1.21
N GLU A 337 10.03 -24.96 0.01
CA GLU A 337 9.41 -25.74 -1.08
C GLU A 337 7.96 -26.17 -0.81
N ARG A 338 6.98 -25.45 -1.39
CA ARG A 338 5.62 -26.01 -1.59
C ARG A 338 5.77 -27.24 -2.46
N SER A 339 5.83 -28.40 -1.82
CA SER A 339 5.99 -29.68 -2.48
C SER A 339 4.64 -30.19 -2.95
N CYS A 340 4.65 -30.89 -4.07
CA CYS A 340 3.49 -31.59 -4.56
C CYS A 340 3.01 -32.64 -3.54
N ASP A 341 1.72 -32.66 -3.27
CA ASP A 341 1.02 -33.62 -2.38
C ASP A 341 0.69 -34.96 -3.07
N CYS A 342 0.97 -35.09 -4.37
CA CYS A 342 0.75 -36.33 -5.11
C CYS A 342 1.58 -37.47 -4.51
N GLU A 343 0.96 -38.64 -4.36
CA GLU A 343 1.67 -39.85 -3.93
C GLU A 343 2.86 -40.10 -4.88
N ASP A 344 4.05 -40.27 -4.30
CA ASP A 344 5.34 -40.47 -5.00
C ASP A 344 5.85 -39.29 -5.85
N CYS A 345 5.37 -38.06 -5.63
CA CYS A 345 5.92 -36.85 -6.24
C CYS A 345 6.69 -36.02 -5.20
N ASN A 346 7.91 -35.59 -5.54
CA ASN A 346 8.70 -34.64 -4.75
C ASN A 346 9.04 -33.39 -5.58
N GLY A 347 8.13 -33.02 -6.50
CA GLY A 347 8.32 -31.84 -7.33
C GLY A 347 7.89 -30.57 -6.64
N ASP A 348 8.50 -29.46 -7.04
CA ASP A 348 8.21 -28.13 -6.53
C ASP A 348 6.99 -27.55 -7.27
N LEU A 349 6.19 -26.75 -6.57
CA LEU A 349 5.14 -25.97 -7.21
C LEU A 349 5.74 -24.73 -7.88
N SER A 350 5.36 -24.51 -9.14
CA SER A 350 5.66 -23.33 -9.93
C SER A 350 4.39 -22.52 -10.20
N PRO A 351 4.46 -21.19 -10.33
CA PRO A 351 3.30 -20.38 -10.68
C PRO A 351 2.68 -20.82 -12.02
N ILE A 352 1.35 -20.80 -12.13
CA ILE A 352 0.63 -21.20 -13.35
C ILE A 352 1.09 -20.41 -14.58
N TRP A 353 1.57 -19.18 -14.41
CA TRP A 353 2.03 -18.31 -15.48
C TRP A 353 3.28 -18.85 -16.19
N ASP A 354 4.07 -19.69 -15.50
CA ASP A 354 5.26 -20.33 -16.06
C ASP A 354 4.94 -21.60 -16.86
N ALA A 355 3.69 -22.10 -16.76
CA ALA A 355 3.26 -23.30 -17.47
C ALA A 355 3.43 -23.19 -18.99
N GLY A 356 3.21 -22.00 -19.57
CA GLY A 356 3.43 -21.78 -21.00
C GLY A 356 4.88 -22.03 -21.44
N GLY A 357 5.86 -21.72 -20.58
CA GLY A 357 7.27 -22.02 -20.81
C GLY A 357 7.56 -23.51 -20.68
N ALA A 358 7.01 -24.16 -19.64
CA ALA A 358 7.16 -25.60 -19.41
C ALA A 358 6.54 -26.44 -20.55
N LEU A 359 5.32 -26.09 -20.99
CA LEU A 359 4.62 -26.73 -22.11
C LEU A 359 5.33 -26.58 -23.47
N CYS A 360 6.29 -25.65 -23.57
CA CYS A 360 7.14 -25.51 -24.76
C CYS A 360 8.35 -26.46 -24.77
N ASP A 361 8.66 -27.18 -23.69
CA ASP A 361 9.74 -28.18 -23.62
C ASP A 361 9.22 -29.58 -23.94
N PRO A 362 9.48 -30.13 -25.14
CA PRO A 362 9.00 -31.47 -25.52
C PRO A 362 9.56 -32.57 -24.61
N GLY A 363 10.78 -32.42 -24.09
CA GLY A 363 11.39 -33.41 -23.22
C GLY A 363 10.78 -33.43 -21.82
N TRP A 364 10.20 -32.31 -21.39
CA TRP A 364 9.38 -32.25 -20.19
C TRP A 364 7.98 -32.80 -20.43
N CYS A 365 7.30 -32.41 -21.52
CA CYS A 365 5.99 -32.96 -21.90
C CYS A 365 6.01 -34.49 -22.07
N ASP A 366 7.07 -35.04 -22.69
CA ASP A 366 7.26 -36.48 -22.82
C ASP A 366 7.40 -37.18 -21.45
N ARG A 367 7.94 -36.51 -20.43
CA ARG A 367 8.12 -37.05 -19.07
C ARG A 367 6.80 -37.06 -18.28
N ILE A 368 6.06 -35.95 -18.29
CA ILE A 368 4.78 -35.84 -17.56
C ILE A 368 3.66 -36.63 -18.23
N GLY A 369 3.79 -36.87 -19.53
CA GLY A 369 2.81 -37.61 -20.32
C GLY A 369 1.64 -36.73 -20.81
N ARG A 370 0.98 -37.21 -21.87
CA ARG A 370 -0.01 -36.45 -22.64
C ARG A 370 -1.24 -36.00 -21.84
N GLU A 371 -1.66 -36.80 -20.85
CA GLU A 371 -2.83 -36.46 -20.04
C GLU A 371 -2.53 -35.29 -19.10
N ALA A 372 -1.36 -35.31 -18.45
CA ALA A 372 -0.91 -34.23 -17.59
C ALA A 372 -0.62 -32.95 -18.41
N GLU A 373 0.00 -33.09 -19.58
CA GLU A 373 0.19 -32.00 -20.55
C GLU A 373 -1.14 -31.33 -20.92
N LYS A 374 -2.15 -32.13 -21.30
CA LYS A 374 -3.49 -31.65 -21.64
C LYS A 374 -4.15 -30.93 -20.46
N ARG A 375 -4.07 -31.50 -19.26
CA ARG A 375 -4.62 -30.89 -18.05
C ARG A 375 -4.00 -29.52 -17.79
N LEU A 376 -2.68 -29.44 -17.84
CA LEU A 376 -1.96 -28.18 -17.61
C LEU A 376 -2.24 -27.15 -18.72
N ASP A 377 -2.35 -27.54 -19.98
CA ASP A 377 -2.71 -26.62 -21.08
C ASP A 377 -4.08 -25.95 -20.83
N VAL A 378 -5.08 -26.74 -20.47
CA VAL A 378 -6.43 -26.23 -20.14
C VAL A 378 -6.37 -25.29 -18.93
N ALA A 379 -5.65 -25.68 -17.88
CA ALA A 379 -5.49 -24.84 -16.68
C ALA A 379 -4.82 -23.49 -17.01
N PHE A 380 -3.73 -23.54 -17.77
CA PHE A 380 -3.00 -22.34 -18.19
C PHE A 380 -3.87 -21.41 -19.05
N ARG A 381 -4.57 -21.96 -20.05
CA ARG A 381 -5.46 -21.21 -20.94
C ARG A 381 -6.65 -20.61 -20.20
N TRP A 382 -7.15 -21.29 -19.15
CA TRP A 382 -8.15 -20.73 -18.27
C TRP A 382 -7.56 -19.57 -17.45
N ALA A 383 -6.36 -19.73 -16.89
CA ALA A 383 -5.72 -18.71 -16.07
C ALA A 383 -5.45 -17.40 -16.83
N ILE A 384 -5.03 -17.47 -18.10
CA ILE A 384 -4.84 -16.31 -18.98
C ILE A 384 -6.15 -15.78 -19.61
N GLY A 385 -7.28 -16.44 -19.34
CA GLY A 385 -8.61 -16.04 -19.81
C GLY A 385 -8.92 -16.33 -21.28
N GLU A 386 -8.15 -17.22 -21.93
CA GLU A 386 -8.39 -17.67 -23.31
C GLU A 386 -9.61 -18.59 -23.42
N ILE A 387 -9.83 -19.43 -22.40
CA ILE A 387 -11.04 -20.24 -22.25
C ILE A 387 -11.80 -19.81 -21.01
N ARG A 388 -13.13 -19.97 -21.04
CA ARG A 388 -14.02 -19.57 -19.95
C ARG A 388 -15.11 -20.60 -19.76
N GLY A 389 -15.54 -20.75 -18.52
CA GLY A 389 -16.70 -21.55 -18.17
C GLY A 389 -17.99 -21.06 -18.84
N PRO A 390 -19.05 -21.88 -18.82
CA PRO A 390 -20.35 -21.48 -19.30
C PRO A 390 -20.91 -20.30 -18.48
N PRO A 391 -21.87 -19.53 -19.03
CA PRO A 391 -22.51 -18.44 -18.30
C PRO A 391 -23.07 -18.93 -16.95
N GLY A 392 -22.69 -18.27 -15.85
CA GLY A 392 -23.10 -18.63 -14.50
C GLY A 392 -22.08 -19.48 -13.73
N MET A 393 -21.03 -19.98 -14.38
CA MET A 393 -19.89 -20.70 -13.76
C MET A 393 -18.56 -20.01 -14.08
N SER A 394 -18.53 -18.73 -14.46
CA SER A 394 -17.29 -18.07 -14.90
C SER A 394 -16.43 -17.53 -13.75
N HIS A 395 -16.94 -17.53 -12.52
CA HIS A 395 -16.30 -16.96 -11.33
C HIS A 395 -16.51 -17.92 -10.16
N ALA A 396 -15.61 -18.89 -10.00
CA ALA A 396 -15.66 -19.81 -8.87
C ALA A 396 -15.35 -19.06 -7.58
N SER A 397 -16.17 -19.25 -6.55
CA SER A 397 -16.03 -18.61 -5.24
C SER A 397 -15.46 -19.55 -4.17
N SER A 398 -15.32 -20.84 -4.50
CA SER A 398 -14.70 -21.87 -3.67
C SER A 398 -13.81 -22.78 -4.51
N GLU A 399 -12.96 -23.56 -3.82
CA GLU A 399 -12.14 -24.59 -4.44
C GLU A 399 -12.98 -25.65 -5.17
N ASP A 400 -14.06 -26.12 -4.54
CA ASP A 400 -14.98 -27.10 -5.15
C ASP A 400 -15.60 -26.57 -6.45
N GLU A 401 -16.07 -25.32 -6.47
CA GLU A 401 -16.62 -24.69 -7.67
C GLU A 401 -15.55 -24.55 -8.77
N ALA A 402 -14.29 -24.28 -8.39
CA ALA A 402 -13.18 -24.19 -9.33
C ALA A 402 -12.80 -25.56 -9.88
N ALA A 403 -12.83 -26.62 -9.06
CA ALA A 403 -12.58 -27.98 -9.49
C ALA A 403 -13.68 -28.47 -10.45
N GLU A 404 -14.96 -28.25 -10.14
CA GLU A 404 -16.08 -28.59 -11.03
C GLU A 404 -15.98 -27.86 -12.37
N LEU A 405 -15.64 -26.57 -12.34
CA LEU A 405 -15.41 -25.77 -13.53
C LEU A 405 -14.22 -26.29 -14.34
N TYR A 406 -13.14 -26.66 -13.67
CA TYR A 406 -11.95 -27.19 -14.32
C TYR A 406 -12.23 -28.51 -15.03
N ASP A 407 -12.92 -29.44 -14.37
CA ASP A 407 -13.35 -30.70 -14.98
C ASP A 407 -14.23 -30.46 -16.21
N TRP A 408 -15.17 -29.50 -16.13
CA TRP A 408 -15.96 -29.11 -17.29
C TRP A 408 -15.08 -28.55 -18.43
N LEU A 409 -14.08 -27.73 -18.12
CA LEU A 409 -13.16 -27.19 -19.13
C LEU A 409 -12.31 -28.30 -19.77
N LEU A 410 -11.87 -29.30 -18.99
CA LEU A 410 -11.13 -30.46 -19.50
C LEU A 410 -11.96 -31.27 -20.52
N ASP A 411 -13.24 -31.49 -20.21
CA ASP A 411 -14.16 -32.23 -21.07
C ASP A 411 -14.49 -31.51 -22.40
N ASN A 412 -14.46 -30.16 -22.39
CA ASN A 412 -14.91 -29.35 -23.52
C ASN A 412 -13.77 -28.70 -24.32
N HIS A 413 -12.57 -28.57 -23.76
CA HIS A 413 -11.45 -27.84 -24.37
C HIS A 413 -10.12 -28.59 -24.42
N GLY A 414 -9.99 -29.71 -23.71
CA GLY A 414 -8.76 -30.49 -23.68
C GLY A 414 -8.65 -31.54 -24.77
#